data_AF-A0A834FBP9-F1
#
_entry.id   AF-A0A834FBP9-F1
#
_cell.length_a   1.000
_cell.length_b   1.000
_cell.length_c   1.000
_cell.angle_alpha   90.00
_cell.angle_beta   90.00
_cell.angle_gamma   90.00
#
_symmetry.space_group_name_H-M   'P 1'
#
loop_
_entity.id
_entity.type
_entity.pdbx_description
1 polymer ?
#
loop_
_entity_poly.entity_id
_entity_poly.type
_entity_poly.pdbx_seq_one_letter_code
_entity_poly.pdbx_strand_id
1 'polypeptide(L)'
;MVAEEEPSFTDIANLVVWCMAVGVSYVSVYDHHGVFHKNNSRLQEEIVRQQQNLLGLDGSKYNVEFLSNGGDEHQHCVVSCRPTVKVLSPEDGKHSIVQAARKLCHSVENKERSSKDISVSMLDVMLRESKNITDPELVVKFGPVNSTLGFLPWHIRLTEFVSGAITQKRVIRGL
;
A
#
# COMPACT_ATOMS: atom_id res chain seq x y z
N MET A 1 6.31 4.96 -0.99
CA MET A 1 6.07 5.19 -2.44
C MET A 1 7.41 5.19 -3.16
N VAL A 2 7.58 4.31 -4.14
CA VAL A 2 8.85 4.13 -4.86
C VAL A 2 8.68 4.63 -6.30
N ALA A 3 9.44 5.65 -6.66
CA ALA A 3 9.48 6.26 -8.00
C ALA A 3 10.85 6.07 -8.66
N GLU A 4 11.53 4.97 -8.34
CA GLU A 4 12.82 4.58 -8.88
C GLU A 4 12.64 3.55 -10.01
N GLU A 5 13.55 3.57 -10.99
CA GLU A 5 13.48 2.67 -12.15
C GLU A 5 13.76 1.20 -11.78
N GLU A 6 14.69 0.96 -10.85
CA GLU A 6 15.06 -0.36 -10.37
C GLU A 6 14.95 -0.44 -8.84
N PRO A 7 13.76 -0.76 -8.32
CA PRO A 7 13.54 -0.73 -6.88
C PRO A 7 14.15 -1.96 -6.18
N SER A 8 14.89 -1.73 -5.11
CA SER A 8 15.53 -2.77 -4.30
C SER A 8 14.53 -3.44 -3.35
N PHE A 9 14.27 -4.74 -3.55
CA PHE A 9 13.38 -5.51 -2.68
C PHE A 9 13.88 -5.56 -1.23
N THR A 10 15.19 -5.67 -1.05
CA THR A 10 15.83 -5.71 0.27
C THR A 10 15.63 -4.40 1.03
N ASP A 11 15.84 -3.26 0.38
CA ASP A 11 15.70 -1.96 1.04
C ASP A 11 14.24 -1.67 1.42
N ILE A 12 13.30 -2.05 0.54
CA ILE A 12 11.87 -1.92 0.84
C ILE A 12 11.45 -2.87 1.97
N ALA A 13 11.95 -4.11 1.98
CA ALA A 13 11.69 -5.04 3.07
C ALA A 13 12.25 -4.54 4.41
N ASN A 14 13.47 -4.00 4.42
CA ASN A 14 14.05 -3.36 5.60
C ASN A 14 13.17 -2.21 6.11
N LEU A 15 12.69 -1.35 5.21
CA LEU A 15 11.82 -0.24 5.59
C LEU A 15 10.50 -0.71 6.21
N VAL A 16 9.88 -1.74 5.62
CA VAL A 16 8.66 -2.36 6.18
C VAL A 16 8.93 -2.90 7.58
N VAL A 17 10.02 -3.64 7.77
CA VAL A 17 10.40 -4.20 9.08
C VAL A 17 10.69 -3.09 10.10
N TRP A 18 11.32 -1.97 9.70
CA TRP A 18 11.52 -0.83 10.58
C TRP A 18 10.22 -0.16 10.99
N CYS A 19 9.29 0.04 10.06
CA CYS A 19 7.96 0.56 10.38
C CYS A 19 7.27 -0.34 11.43
N MET A 20 7.32 -1.66 11.26
CA MET A 20 6.78 -2.61 12.23
C MET A 20 7.48 -2.48 13.60
N ALA A 21 8.81 -2.39 13.61
CA ALA A 21 9.61 -2.31 14.84
C ALA A 21 9.30 -1.05 15.67
N VAL A 22 8.96 0.06 15.02
CA VAL A 22 8.55 1.30 15.70
C VAL A 22 7.05 1.36 16.02
N GLY A 23 6.31 0.28 15.75
CA GLY A 23 4.90 0.14 16.12
C GLY A 23 3.90 0.67 15.09
N VAL A 24 4.31 0.89 13.83
CA VAL A 24 3.36 1.22 12.75
C VAL A 24 2.49 0.00 12.46
N SER A 25 1.18 0.19 12.55
CA SER A 25 0.18 -0.87 12.38
C SER A 25 -0.12 -1.19 10.91
N TYR A 26 0.05 -0.24 10.00
CA TYR A 26 -0.28 -0.41 8.58
C TYR A 26 0.79 0.17 7.67
N VAL A 27 1.34 -0.65 6.77
CA VAL A 27 2.36 -0.25 5.81
C VAL A 27 1.92 -0.59 4.40
N SER A 28 1.83 0.42 3.54
CA SER A 28 1.57 0.25 2.11
C SER A 28 2.84 0.45 1.28
N VAL A 29 3.19 -0.55 0.47
CA VAL A 29 4.26 -0.47 -0.53
C VAL A 29 3.61 -0.20 -1.89
N TYR A 30 4.05 0.85 -2.58
CA TYR A 30 3.56 1.21 -3.90
C TYR A 30 4.70 1.54 -4.85
N ASP A 31 4.60 1.04 -6.07
CA ASP A 31 5.36 1.49 -7.23
C ASP A 31 4.45 1.65 -8.46
N HIS A 32 4.78 2.61 -9.32
CA HIS A 32 3.91 2.97 -10.46
C HIS A 32 4.01 2.01 -11.64
N HIS A 33 4.99 1.11 -11.67
CA HIS A 33 5.13 0.07 -12.69
C HIS A 33 4.47 -1.26 -12.28
N GLY A 34 3.97 -1.34 -11.04
CA GLY A 34 3.41 -2.54 -10.42
C GLY A 34 4.44 -3.66 -10.25
N VAL A 35 5.73 -3.36 -10.16
CA VAL A 35 6.81 -4.33 -9.97
C VAL A 35 6.61 -5.12 -8.69
N PHE A 36 6.35 -4.46 -7.57
CA PHE A 36 6.12 -5.14 -6.30
C PHE A 36 4.83 -5.94 -6.33
N HIS A 37 3.76 -5.40 -6.92
CA HIS A 37 2.49 -6.10 -7.04
C HIS A 37 2.62 -7.38 -7.87
N LYS A 38 3.38 -7.34 -8.98
CA LYS A 38 3.66 -8.52 -9.83
C LYS A 38 4.59 -9.55 -9.16
N ASN A 39 5.43 -9.11 -8.22
CA ASN A 39 6.40 -9.94 -7.51
C ASN A 39 6.08 -10.02 -6.01
N ASN A 40 4.80 -10.10 -5.65
CA ASN A 40 4.34 -10.00 -4.25
C ASN A 40 4.96 -11.11 -3.38
N SER A 41 4.96 -12.37 -3.85
CA SER A 41 5.58 -13.48 -3.11
C SER A 41 7.05 -13.24 -2.78
N ARG A 42 7.83 -12.77 -3.76
CA ARG A 42 9.24 -12.43 -3.58
C ARG A 42 9.42 -11.33 -2.53
N LEU A 43 8.57 -10.30 -2.54
CA LEU A 43 8.63 -9.24 -1.53
C LEU A 43 8.25 -9.76 -0.14
N GLN A 44 7.23 -10.61 -0.03
CA GLN A 44 6.82 -11.23 1.24
C GLN A 44 7.94 -12.10 1.83
N GLU A 45 8.56 -12.96 1.01
CA GLU A 45 9.71 -13.77 1.41
C GLU A 45 10.88 -12.90 1.91
N GLU A 46 11.15 -11.79 1.21
CA GLU A 46 12.19 -10.84 1.61
C GLU A 46 11.86 -10.15 2.95
N ILE A 47 10.61 -9.74 3.16
CA ILE A 47 10.16 -9.14 4.44
C ILE A 47 10.34 -10.15 5.58
N VAL A 48 9.90 -11.40 5.41
CA VAL A 48 10.06 -12.45 6.42
C VAL A 48 11.54 -12.71 6.71
N ARG A 49 12.38 -12.74 5.68
CA ARG A 49 13.83 -12.89 5.83
C ARG A 49 14.45 -11.73 6.62
N GLN A 50 14.11 -10.49 6.29
CA GLN A 50 14.65 -9.31 6.98
C GLN A 50 14.10 -9.17 8.40
N GLN A 51 12.87 -9.60 8.65
CA GLN A 51 12.30 -9.66 9.98
C GLN A 51 13.14 -10.57 10.90
N GLN A 52 13.53 -11.75 10.42
CA GLN A 52 14.42 -12.66 11.17
C GLN A 52 15.81 -12.05 11.37
N ASN A 53 16.38 -11.45 10.33
CA ASN A 53 17.73 -10.88 10.37
C ASN A 53 17.83 -9.66 11.31
N LEU A 54 16.83 -8.78 11.30
CA LEU A 54 16.87 -7.48 11.99
C LEU A 54 16.27 -7.53 13.41
N LEU A 55 15.27 -8.38 13.65
CA LEU A 55 14.56 -8.47 14.94
C LEU A 55 14.92 -9.74 15.74
N GLY A 56 15.64 -10.71 15.15
CA GLY A 56 16.09 -11.92 15.83
C GLY A 56 14.95 -12.83 16.32
N LEU A 57 15.15 -13.53 17.45
CA LEU A 57 14.20 -14.49 18.04
C LEU A 57 12.86 -13.86 18.46
N ASP A 58 12.82 -12.54 18.67
CA ASP A 58 11.59 -11.78 18.94
C ASP A 58 10.72 -11.56 17.69
N GLY A 59 11.19 -11.97 16.50
CA GLY A 59 10.45 -11.85 15.25
C GLY A 59 9.08 -12.54 15.27
N SER A 60 8.94 -13.65 16.01
CA SER A 60 7.67 -14.39 16.17
C SER A 60 6.56 -13.59 16.87
N LYS A 61 6.92 -12.53 17.62
CA LYS A 61 5.98 -11.64 18.30
C LYS A 61 5.24 -10.71 17.32
N TYR A 62 5.83 -10.48 16.15
CA TYR A 62 5.30 -9.58 15.12
C TYR A 62 4.80 -10.39 13.92
N ASN A 63 3.77 -11.20 14.12
CA ASN A 63 3.12 -11.86 12.98
C ASN A 63 2.58 -10.78 12.03
N VAL A 64 3.01 -10.81 10.77
CA VAL A 64 2.58 -9.87 9.73
C VAL A 64 1.40 -10.45 8.98
N GLU A 65 0.38 -9.63 8.77
CA GLU A 65 -0.70 -9.97 7.86
C GLU A 65 -0.43 -9.35 6.48
N PHE A 66 -0.38 -10.19 5.46
CA PHE A 66 -0.23 -9.76 4.08
C PHE A 66 -1.60 -9.79 3.38
N LEU A 67 -2.17 -8.61 3.12
CA LEU A 67 -3.45 -8.51 2.42
C LEU A 67 -3.24 -8.67 0.92
N SER A 68 -3.79 -9.75 0.36
CA SER A 68 -3.81 -10.01 -1.09
C SER A 68 -5.09 -9.49 -1.73
N ASN A 69 -5.02 -9.07 -3.00
CA ASN A 69 -6.15 -8.47 -3.76
C ASN A 69 -7.28 -9.45 -4.12
N GLY A 70 -7.28 -10.69 -3.62
CA GLY A 70 -8.28 -11.70 -3.94
C GLY A 70 -8.36 -12.78 -2.85
N GLY A 71 -9.30 -12.61 -1.95
CA GLY A 71 -9.61 -13.57 -0.89
C GLY A 71 -10.53 -12.95 0.13
N ASP A 72 -11.83 -13.25 0.03
CA ASP A 72 -12.78 -13.07 1.12
C ASP A 72 -12.39 -14.04 2.24
N GLU A 73 -11.52 -13.61 3.13
CA GLU A 73 -11.51 -14.15 4.49
C GLU A 73 -12.17 -13.10 5.37
N HIS A 74 -13.43 -13.36 5.72
CA HIS A 74 -14.10 -12.72 6.84
C HIS A 74 -13.32 -13.05 8.12
N GLN A 75 -12.24 -12.31 8.36
CA GLN A 75 -11.52 -12.42 9.61
C GLN A 75 -12.28 -11.57 10.63
N HIS A 76 -13.11 -12.29 11.40
CA HIS A 76 -13.77 -11.85 12.61
C HIS A 76 -12.90 -10.83 13.36
N CYS A 77 -13.51 -9.71 13.76
CA CYS A 77 -12.94 -8.68 14.61
C CYS A 77 -12.39 -9.28 15.92
N VAL A 78 -11.15 -9.74 15.86
CA VAL A 78 -10.23 -9.74 16.98
C VAL A 78 -9.31 -8.59 16.65
N VAL A 79 -9.18 -7.60 17.53
CA VAL A 79 -8.16 -6.55 17.41
C VAL A 79 -6.80 -7.24 17.46
N SER A 80 -6.36 -7.66 16.28
CA SER A 80 -5.06 -8.22 16.04
C SER A 80 -4.13 -7.02 15.95
N CYS A 81 -3.33 -6.77 16.99
CA CYS A 81 -2.28 -5.74 16.97
C CYS A 81 -1.14 -6.08 15.98
N ARG A 82 -1.41 -6.94 15.00
CA ARG A 82 -0.46 -7.41 14.00
C ARG A 82 -0.27 -6.31 12.96
N PRO A 83 0.98 -5.94 12.65
CA PRO A 83 1.24 -5.06 11.54
C PRO A 83 0.70 -5.67 10.24
N THR A 84 -0.03 -4.87 9.47
CA THR A 84 -0.56 -5.24 8.16
C THR A 84 0.31 -4.63 7.08
N VAL A 85 0.71 -5.44 6.11
CA VAL A 85 1.46 -5.00 4.94
C VAL A 85 0.61 -5.19 3.69
N LYS A 86 0.58 -4.15 2.86
CA LYS A 86 -0.16 -4.17 1.60
C LYS A 86 0.69 -3.70 0.44
N VAL A 87 0.57 -4.41 -0.67
CA VAL A 87 1.25 -4.07 -1.93
C VAL A 87 0.24 -3.47 -2.88
N LEU A 88 0.51 -2.24 -3.32
CA LEU A 88 -0.37 -1.43 -4.14
C LEU A 88 0.30 -1.11 -5.49
N SER A 89 -0.55 -0.79 -6.45
CA SER A 89 -0.23 -0.50 -7.84
C SER A 89 -1.14 0.62 -8.37
N PRO A 90 -0.90 1.17 -9.58
CA PRO A 90 -1.80 2.17 -10.16
C PRO A 90 -3.27 1.74 -10.26
N GLU A 91 -3.54 0.43 -10.34
CA GLU A 91 -4.92 -0.11 -10.40
C GLU A 91 -5.70 0.08 -9.09
N ASP A 92 -5.00 0.30 -7.98
CA ASP A 92 -5.60 0.61 -6.69
C ASP A 92 -5.99 2.10 -6.57
N GLY A 93 -5.54 2.94 -7.52
CA GLY A 93 -5.82 4.37 -7.57
C GLY A 93 -7.05 4.71 -8.40
N LYS A 94 -6.84 5.46 -9.49
CA LYS A 94 -7.93 5.98 -10.35
C LYS A 94 -8.81 4.87 -10.92
N HIS A 95 -8.24 3.70 -11.21
CA HIS A 95 -9.00 2.57 -11.72
C HIS A 95 -10.07 2.10 -10.72
N SER A 96 -9.72 1.98 -9.44
CA SER A 96 -10.68 1.67 -8.36
C SER A 96 -11.84 2.67 -8.30
N ILE A 97 -11.54 3.98 -8.47
CA ILE A 97 -12.57 5.03 -8.53
C ILE A 97 -13.51 4.83 -9.72
N VAL A 98 -12.96 4.53 -10.90
CA VAL A 98 -13.77 4.23 -12.10
C VAL A 98 -14.63 2.98 -11.88
N GLN A 99 -14.10 1.94 -11.24
CA GLN A 99 -14.87 0.73 -10.92
C GLN A 99 -16.02 1.03 -9.94
N ALA A 100 -15.76 1.80 -8.88
CA ALA A 100 -16.79 2.20 -7.92
C ALA A 100 -17.87 3.06 -8.58
N ALA A 101 -17.48 4.01 -9.44
CA ALA A 101 -18.41 4.82 -10.21
C ALA A 101 -19.29 3.98 -11.14
N ARG A 102 -18.71 3.00 -11.85
CA ARG A 102 -19.50 2.07 -12.69
C ARG A 102 -20.51 1.27 -11.88
N LYS A 103 -20.10 0.74 -10.71
CA LYS A 103 -21.01 0.03 -9.80
C LYS A 103 -22.17 0.93 -9.36
N LEU A 104 -21.89 2.19 -9.03
CA LEU A 104 -22.93 3.17 -8.68
C LEU A 104 -23.90 3.43 -9.84
N CYS A 105 -23.38 3.63 -11.05
CA CYS A 105 -24.22 3.82 -12.24
C CYS A 105 -25.15 2.63 -12.48
N HIS A 106 -24.64 1.39 -12.37
CA HIS A 106 -25.46 0.20 -12.53
C HIS A 106 -26.54 0.05 -11.45
N SER A 107 -26.24 0.37 -10.19
CA SER A 107 -27.28 0.36 -9.14
C SER A 107 -28.38 1.42 -9.39
N VAL A 108 -28.04 2.57 -9.98
CA VAL A 108 -29.04 3.57 -10.38
C VAL A 108 -29.87 3.08 -11.56
N GLU A 109 -29.23 2.48 -12.57
CA GLU A 109 -29.90 1.88 -13.73
C GLU A 109 -30.89 0.79 -13.32
N ASN A 110 -30.49 -0.08 -12.39
CA ASN A 110 -31.32 -1.15 -11.83
C ASN A 110 -32.38 -0.66 -10.83
N LYS A 111 -32.48 0.66 -10.58
CA LYS A 111 -33.39 1.28 -9.61
C LYS A 111 -33.19 0.81 -8.16
N GLU A 112 -32.01 0.28 -7.85
CA GLU A 112 -31.61 -0.08 -6.48
C GLU A 112 -31.27 1.19 -5.66
N ARG A 113 -30.92 2.28 -6.34
CA ARG A 113 -30.60 3.58 -5.75
C ARG A 113 -31.09 4.74 -6.61
N SER A 114 -31.32 5.90 -5.98
CA SER A 114 -31.51 7.16 -6.69
C SER A 114 -30.17 7.84 -6.94
N SER A 115 -30.04 8.57 -8.05
CA SER A 115 -28.86 9.39 -8.34
C SER A 115 -28.62 10.48 -7.28
N LYS A 116 -29.68 10.92 -6.59
CA LYS A 116 -29.60 11.91 -5.50
C LYS A 116 -28.98 11.34 -4.23
N ASP A 117 -28.94 10.03 -4.09
CA ASP A 117 -28.40 9.35 -2.90
C ASP A 117 -26.88 9.14 -3.01
N ILE A 118 -26.29 9.46 -4.17
CA ILE A 118 -24.84 9.36 -4.39
C ILE A 118 -24.15 10.50 -3.61
N SER A 119 -23.37 10.12 -2.60
CA SER A 119 -22.65 11.02 -1.71
C SER A 119 -21.17 10.68 -1.63
N VAL A 120 -20.38 11.64 -1.14
CA VAL A 120 -18.93 11.45 -0.89
C VAL A 120 -18.70 10.31 0.09
N SER A 121 -19.49 10.23 1.17
CA SER A 121 -19.40 9.15 2.17
C SER A 121 -19.70 7.78 1.57
N MET A 122 -20.67 7.70 0.65
CA MET A 122 -20.97 6.44 -0.04
C MET A 122 -19.79 5.96 -0.87
N LEU A 123 -19.19 6.86 -1.67
CA LEU A 123 -18.01 6.51 -2.48
C LEU A 123 -16.81 6.16 -1.60
N ASP A 124 -16.63 6.87 -0.48
CA ASP A 124 -15.57 6.61 0.49
C ASP A 124 -15.67 5.20 1.09
N VAL A 125 -16.86 4.80 1.54
CA VAL A 125 -17.12 3.43 2.04
C VAL A 125 -16.80 2.39 0.96
N MET A 126 -17.32 2.58 -0.27
CA MET A 126 -17.07 1.63 -1.36
C MET A 126 -15.58 1.47 -1.71
N LEU A 127 -14.81 2.57 -1.66
CA LEU A 127 -13.38 2.53 -1.98
C LEU A 127 -12.58 1.84 -0.87
N ARG A 128 -12.89 2.11 0.40
CA ARG A 128 -12.23 1.48 1.56
C ARG A 128 -12.53 -0.01 1.66
N GLU A 129 -13.79 -0.41 1.51
CA GLU A 129 -14.25 -1.80 1.62
C GLU A 129 -13.75 -2.68 0.46
N SER A 130 -13.57 -2.11 -0.73
CA SER A 130 -13.20 -2.90 -1.92
C SER A 130 -11.91 -3.71 -1.75
N LYS A 131 -10.97 -3.19 -0.95
CA LYS A 131 -9.66 -3.81 -0.76
C LYS A 131 -9.17 -3.76 0.69
N ASN A 132 -9.87 -3.15 1.65
CA ASN A 132 -9.34 -2.81 2.97
C ASN A 132 -8.11 -1.87 2.86
N ILE A 133 -8.28 -0.73 2.19
CA ILE A 133 -7.28 0.34 2.12
C ILE A 133 -7.62 1.39 3.17
N THR A 134 -6.65 1.73 4.01
CA THR A 134 -6.76 2.84 4.98
C THR A 134 -6.11 4.10 4.41
N ASP A 135 -6.55 5.27 4.90
CA ASP A 135 -5.89 6.52 4.54
C ASP A 135 -4.51 6.56 5.19
N PRO A 136 -3.42 6.75 4.42
CA PRO A 136 -2.09 6.85 5.00
C PRO A 136 -1.93 8.22 5.69
N GLU A 137 -1.41 8.24 6.91
CA GLU A 137 -1.06 9.50 7.59
C GLU A 137 0.22 10.10 7.01
N LEU A 138 1.18 9.24 6.60
CA LEU A 138 2.48 9.62 6.06
C LEU A 138 2.82 8.82 4.81
N VAL A 139 3.34 9.50 3.78
CA VAL A 139 3.98 8.89 2.62
C VAL A 139 5.44 9.28 2.58
N VAL A 140 6.31 8.27 2.66
CA VAL A 140 7.73 8.40 2.32
C VAL A 140 7.91 8.12 0.83
N LYS A 141 8.35 9.15 0.08
CA LYS A 141 8.62 9.07 -1.36
C LYS A 141 10.11 8.91 -1.61
N PHE A 142 10.47 7.86 -2.34
CA PHE A 142 11.82 7.63 -2.86
C PHE A 142 11.88 7.88 -4.36
N GLY A 143 13.00 8.41 -4.84
CA GLY A 143 13.22 8.75 -6.25
C GLY A 143 13.01 10.23 -6.59
N PRO A 144 13.52 10.66 -7.76
CA PRO A 144 13.65 12.08 -8.13
C PRO A 144 12.32 12.72 -8.59
N VAL A 145 11.28 11.93 -8.82
CA VAL A 145 10.03 12.41 -9.41
C VAL A 145 9.20 13.15 -8.38
N ASN A 146 8.85 14.41 -8.65
CA ASN A 146 7.95 15.22 -7.81
C ASN A 146 6.48 15.00 -8.18
N SER A 147 6.00 13.76 -8.01
CA SER A 147 4.61 13.37 -8.28
C SER A 147 4.23 12.19 -7.38
N THR A 148 2.92 12.02 -7.14
CA THR A 148 2.38 10.82 -6.49
C THR A 148 2.24 9.63 -7.45
N LEU A 149 2.45 9.85 -8.75
CA LEU A 149 2.41 8.83 -9.80
C LEU A 149 1.13 7.97 -9.82
N GLY A 150 0.02 8.48 -9.25
CA GLY A 150 -1.25 7.76 -9.19
C GLY A 150 -1.49 7.01 -7.88
N PHE A 151 -0.63 7.17 -6.88
CA PHE A 151 -0.82 6.62 -5.53
C PHE A 151 -2.11 7.15 -4.89
N LEU A 152 -3.08 6.26 -4.71
CA LEU A 152 -4.32 6.41 -3.93
C LEU A 152 -4.94 7.84 -3.89
N PRO A 153 -5.30 8.44 -5.02
CA PRO A 153 -5.68 9.86 -5.09
C PRO A 153 -6.88 10.24 -4.21
N TRP A 154 -7.77 9.30 -3.88
CA TRP A 154 -8.88 9.53 -2.95
C TRP A 154 -8.43 9.56 -1.49
N HIS A 155 -7.55 8.63 -1.11
CA HIS A 155 -7.16 8.37 0.28
C HIS A 155 -6.13 9.37 0.82
N ILE A 156 -5.38 10.06 -0.07
CA ILE A 156 -4.25 10.90 0.35
C ILE A 156 -4.60 12.37 0.66
N ARG A 157 -5.88 12.69 0.90
CA ARG A 157 -6.34 14.07 1.09
C ARG A 157 -5.67 14.79 2.26
N LEU A 158 -5.33 14.05 3.32
CA LEU A 158 -4.74 14.56 4.56
C LEU A 158 -3.34 13.98 4.83
N THR A 159 -2.75 13.31 3.85
CA THR A 159 -1.47 12.63 4.01
C THR A 159 -0.30 13.60 3.96
N GLU A 160 0.62 13.47 4.90
CA GLU A 160 1.90 14.19 4.87
C GLU A 160 2.88 13.50 3.92
N PHE A 161 3.70 14.29 3.21
CA PHE A 161 4.68 13.77 2.27
C PHE A 161 6.09 14.13 2.70
N VAL A 162 6.93 13.11 2.89
CA VAL A 162 8.37 13.26 3.13
C VAL A 162 9.10 12.65 1.94
N SER A 163 9.94 13.46 1.28
CA SER A 163 10.76 13.00 0.16
C SER A 163 12.16 12.67 0.63
N GLY A 164 12.56 11.41 0.50
CA GLY A 164 13.93 10.98 0.73
C GLY A 164 14.75 11.12 -0.55
N ALA A 165 15.85 11.87 -0.50
CA ALA A 165 16.87 11.76 -1.53
C ALA A 165 17.69 10.49 -1.24
N ILE A 166 17.58 9.45 -2.08
CA ILE A 166 18.61 8.42 -2.08
C ILE A 166 19.79 9.06 -2.81
N THR A 167 20.78 9.54 -2.03
CA THR A 167 22.09 9.88 -2.57
C THR A 167 22.56 8.63 -3.29
N GLN A 168 22.53 8.66 -4.62
CA GLN A 168 23.21 7.63 -5.39
C GLN A 168 24.65 7.64 -4.88
N LYS A 169 25.04 6.61 -4.13
CA LYS A 169 26.44 6.22 -4.07
C LYS A 169 26.76 5.79 -5.48
N ARG A 170 27.06 6.78 -6.34
CA ARG A 170 27.75 6.60 -7.60
C ARG A 170 29.00 5.86 -7.17
N VAL A 171 28.99 4.56 -7.38
CA VAL A 171 30.19 3.75 -7.32
C VAL A 171 31.05 4.33 -8.44
N ILE A 172 31.87 5.32 -8.10
CA ILE A 172 33.05 5.65 -8.88
C ILE A 172 33.96 4.44 -8.65
N ARG A 173 33.69 3.36 -9.39
CA ARG A 173 34.68 2.31 -9.61
C ARG A 173 35.76 3.01 -10.40
N GLY A 174 36.84 3.35 -9.68
CA GLY A 174 38.00 3.99 -10.23
C GLY A 174 38.69 3.09 -11.25
N LEU A 175 39.41 3.80 -12.13
CA LEU A 175 40.40 3.35 -13.13
C LEU A 175 39.80 2.75 -14.40
#